data_AF-A0A0F2LKV4-F1
#
_entry.id   AF-A0A0F2LKV4-F1
#
_cell.length_a   1.000
_cell.length_b   1.000
_cell.length_c   1.000
_cell.angle_alpha   90.00
_cell.angle_beta   90.00
_cell.angle_gamma   90.00
#
_symmetry.space_group_name_H-M   'P 1'
#
loop_
_entity.id
_entity.type
_entity.pdbx_description
1 polymer ?
#
loop_
_entity_poly.entity_id
_entity_poly.type
_entity_poly.pdbx_seq_one_letter_code
_entity_poly.pdbx_strand_id
1 'polypeptide(L)'
;MLFVETSRIKQVLLDQESLLEEKLSKERIIDREVNYVADLPNAYLITGPRRAGKSIYAVQMAKGRKFLRIDFEDERLYGIKANELNKVLEAGYELKGGKIELLIPSF
;
A
#
# COMPACT_ATOMS: atom_id res chain seq x y z
N MET A 1 -14.10 -12.42 20.19
CA MET A 1 -13.62 -11.80 18.93
C MET A 1 -12.56 -10.80 19.32
N LEU A 2 -11.28 -11.07 19.01
CA LEU A 2 -10.18 -10.17 19.39
C LEU A 2 -10.20 -8.98 18.42
N PHE A 3 -10.39 -7.78 18.96
CA PHE A 3 -10.24 -6.55 18.18
C PHE A 3 -8.77 -6.41 17.78
N VAL A 4 -8.51 -6.03 16.52
CA VAL A 4 -7.16 -5.62 16.13
C VAL A 4 -6.98 -4.18 16.60
N GLU A 5 -5.97 -3.98 17.46
CA GLU A 5 -5.55 -2.68 17.96
C GLU A 5 -4.86 -1.87 16.85
N THR A 6 -5.14 -0.56 16.77
CA THR A 6 -4.55 0.35 15.77
C THR A 6 -3.01 0.35 15.85
N SER A 7 -2.43 0.15 17.03
CA SER A 7 -0.99 0.01 17.23
C SER A 7 -0.39 -1.18 16.48
N ARG A 8 -1.09 -2.33 16.46
CA ARG A 8 -0.66 -3.53 15.70
C ARG A 8 -0.74 -3.27 14.20
N ILE A 9 -1.80 -2.61 13.73
CA ILE A 9 -1.92 -2.26 12.31
C ILE A 9 -0.78 -1.34 11.88
N LYS A 10 -0.43 -0.34 12.69
CA LYS A 10 0.72 0.54 12.42
C LYS A 10 2.02 -0.23 12.29
N GLN A 11 2.29 -1.19 13.17
CA GLN A 11 3.49 -2.03 13.06
C GLN A 11 3.51 -2.82 11.75
N VAL A 12 2.38 -3.44 11.37
CA VAL A 12 2.29 -4.17 10.10
C VAL A 12 2.55 -3.25 8.90
N LEU A 13 1.95 -2.05 8.87
CA LEU A 13 2.16 -1.08 7.79
C LEU A 13 3.62 -0.60 7.71
N LEU A 14 4.29 -0.37 8.85
CA LEU A 14 5.71 0.00 8.89
C LEU A 14 6.62 -1.12 8.37
N ASP A 15 6.33 -2.37 8.73
CA ASP A 15 7.07 -3.52 8.24
C ASP A 15 6.91 -3.69 6.72
N GLN A 16 5.67 -3.53 6.23
CA GLN A 16 5.37 -3.58 4.79
C GLN A 16 6.10 -2.49 4.00
N GLU A 17 6.16 -1.27 4.56
CA GLU A 17 6.92 -0.17 3.98
C GLU A 17 8.42 -0.44 3.97
N SER A 18 8.98 -0.89 5.09
CA SER A 18 10.41 -1.22 5.20
C SER A 18 10.81 -2.32 4.21
N LEU A 19 9.99 -3.36 4.07
CA LEU A 19 10.22 -4.44 3.11
C LEU A 19 10.15 -3.94 1.65
N LEU A 20 9.22 -3.02 1.36
CA LEU A 20 9.13 -2.40 0.05
C LEU A 20 10.37 -1.56 -0.24
N GLU A 21 10.83 -0.72 0.69
CA GLU A 21 12.04 0.10 0.55
C GLU A 21 13.29 -0.77 0.36
N GLU A 22 13.42 -1.85 1.13
CA GLU A 22 14.50 -2.82 0.96
C GLU A 22 14.46 -3.43 -0.45
N LYS A 23 13.28 -3.84 -0.93
CA LYS A 23 13.12 -4.41 -2.25
C LYS A 23 13.49 -3.41 -3.36
N LEU A 24 12.99 -2.18 -3.27
CA LEU A 24 13.26 -1.12 -4.25
C LEU A 24 14.74 -0.72 -4.29
N SER A 25 15.45 -0.82 -3.16
CA SER A 25 16.88 -0.47 -3.09
C SER A 25 17.81 -1.59 -3.56
N LYS A 26 17.43 -2.86 -3.37
CA LYS A 26 18.26 -4.03 -3.73
C LYS A 26 18.02 -4.54 -5.15
N GLU A 27 16.80 -4.43 -5.66
CA GLU A 27 16.44 -4.99 -6.96
C GLU A 27 16.65 -4.00 -8.11
N ARG A 28 17.00 -4.51 -9.30
CA ARG A 28 17.00 -3.72 -10.53
C ARG A 28 15.56 -3.59 -11.05
N ILE A 29 14.82 -2.65 -10.47
CA ILE A 29 13.46 -2.31 -10.90
C ILE A 29 13.51 -1.52 -12.21
N ILE A 30 12.84 -2.02 -13.26
CA ILE A 30 12.74 -1.35 -14.55
C ILE A 30 11.47 -0.49 -14.55
N ASP A 31 11.61 0.80 -14.85
CA ASP A 31 10.48 1.70 -15.04
C ASP A 31 9.67 1.27 -16.28
N ARG A 32 8.35 1.21 -16.13
CA ARG A 32 7.49 0.87 -17.26
C ARG A 32 7.41 2.02 -18.25
N GLU A 33 7.28 1.68 -19.53
CA GLU A 33 7.16 2.65 -20.63
C GLU A 33 5.91 3.53 -20.52
N VAL A 34 4.86 3.05 -19.86
CA VAL A 34 3.60 3.78 -19.67
C VAL A 34 3.68 4.61 -18.39
N ASN A 35 3.72 5.94 -18.54
CA ASN A 35 3.57 6.89 -17.45
C ASN A 35 2.10 7.30 -17.31
N TYR A 36 1.37 6.57 -16.49
CA TYR A 36 0.01 6.95 -16.11
C TYR A 36 0.05 7.72 -14.78
N VAL A 37 -0.62 8.89 -14.73
CA VAL A 37 -0.76 9.66 -13.49
C VAL A 37 -2.09 9.30 -12.85
N ALA A 38 -2.03 8.76 -11.63
CA ALA A 38 -3.25 8.48 -10.87
C ALA A 38 -3.85 9.78 -10.31
N ASP A 39 -4.80 10.36 -11.02
CA ASP A 39 -5.49 11.58 -10.61
C ASP A 39 -6.73 11.27 -9.75
N LEU A 40 -6.86 11.99 -8.64
CA LEU A 40 -8.05 11.96 -7.78
C LEU A 40 -9.19 12.77 -8.44
N PRO A 41 -10.47 12.38 -8.26
CA PRO A 41 -10.99 11.40 -7.31
C PRO A 41 -11.15 9.97 -7.87
N ASN A 42 -10.48 9.60 -8.96
CA ASN A 42 -10.68 8.31 -9.61
C ASN A 42 -9.98 7.16 -8.89
N ALA A 43 -10.58 5.97 -8.95
CA ALA A 43 -9.94 4.71 -8.59
C ALA A 43 -9.41 4.02 -9.86
N TYR A 44 -8.15 3.59 -9.82
CA TYR A 44 -7.50 2.91 -10.94
C TYR A 44 -7.28 1.44 -10.61
N LEU A 45 -7.67 0.56 -11.54
CA LEU A 45 -7.51 -0.88 -11.39
C LEU A 45 -6.35 -1.36 -12.28
N ILE A 46 -5.27 -1.87 -11.65
CA ILE A 46 -4.16 -2.51 -12.35
C ILE A 46 -4.37 -4.02 -12.30
N THR A 47 -4.75 -4.62 -13.44
CA THR A 47 -5.00 -6.07 -13.57
C THR A 47 -3.94 -6.78 -14.42
N GLY A 48 -3.94 -8.11 -14.42
CA GLY A 48 -3.02 -8.95 -15.18
C GLY A 48 -2.50 -10.18 -14.41
N PRO A 49 -1.73 -11.06 -15.07
CA PRO A 49 -1.32 -12.34 -14.50
C PRO A 49 -0.43 -12.21 -13.26
N ARG A 50 -0.31 -13.31 -12.49
CA ARG A 50 0.61 -13.38 -11.34
C ARG A 50 2.04 -13.12 -11.79
N ARG A 51 2.81 -12.37 -10.99
CA ARG A 51 4.20 -11.96 -11.29
C ARG A 51 4.39 -10.99 -12.46
N ALA A 52 3.33 -10.36 -12.96
CA ALA A 52 3.45 -9.29 -13.97
C ALA A 52 4.04 -7.96 -13.42
N GLY A 53 4.31 -7.85 -12.11
CA GLY A 53 4.86 -6.63 -11.50
C GLY A 53 3.83 -5.52 -11.23
N LYS A 54 2.54 -5.88 -11.06
CA LYS A 54 1.43 -4.93 -10.87
C LYS A 54 1.61 -4.02 -9.65
N SER A 55 1.88 -4.60 -8.47
CA SER A 55 2.08 -3.84 -7.22
C SER A 55 3.33 -2.97 -7.28
N ILE A 56 4.39 -3.43 -7.97
CA ILE A 56 5.59 -2.62 -8.21
C ILE A 56 5.26 -1.43 -9.11
N TYR A 57 4.49 -1.63 -10.18
CA TYR A 57 4.07 -0.55 -11.05
C TYR A 57 3.19 0.48 -10.34
N ALA A 58 2.28 0.03 -9.46
CA ALA A 58 1.48 0.94 -8.63
C ALA A 58 2.36 1.84 -7.74
N VAL A 59 3.43 1.29 -7.17
CA VAL A 59 4.42 2.05 -6.39
C VAL A 59 5.25 2.99 -7.26
N GLN A 60 5.65 2.58 -8.47
CA GLN A 60 6.32 3.47 -9.42
C GLN A 60 5.45 4.69 -9.77
N MET A 61 4.15 4.49 -9.98
CA MET A 61 3.19 5.59 -10.22
C MET A 61 3.05 6.55 -9.02
N ALA A 62 3.45 6.11 -7.82
CA ALA A 62 3.41 6.89 -6.59
C ALA A 62 4.71 7.65 -6.31
N LYS A 63 5.74 7.47 -7.15
CA LYS A 63 7.05 8.10 -6.97
C LYS A 63 6.91 9.62 -6.84
N GLY A 64 7.53 10.19 -5.81
CA GLY A 64 7.46 11.62 -5.51
C GLY A 64 6.16 12.08 -4.82
N ARG A 65 5.22 11.18 -4.53
CA ARG A 65 3.99 11.45 -3.78
C ARG A 65 4.04 10.80 -2.41
N LYS A 66 3.34 11.37 -1.44
CA LYS A 66 3.15 10.78 -0.11
C LYS A 66 2.06 9.72 -0.20
N PHE A 67 2.45 8.46 -0.43
CA PHE A 67 1.49 7.36 -0.59
C PHE A 67 1.44 6.44 0.63
N LEU A 68 0.35 5.68 0.72
CA LEU A 68 0.20 4.55 1.64
C LEU A 68 -0.09 3.30 0.81
N ARG A 69 0.83 2.34 0.82
CA ARG A 69 0.57 0.99 0.29
C ARG A 69 0.09 0.10 1.45
N ILE A 70 -0.95 -0.68 1.19
CA ILE A 70 -1.46 -1.70 2.12
C ILE A 70 -1.45 -3.02 1.38
N ASP A 71 -0.73 -3.99 1.89
CA ASP A 71 -0.72 -5.35 1.36
C ASP A 71 -1.70 -6.22 2.16
N PHE A 72 -2.87 -6.49 1.60
CA PHE A 72 -3.89 -7.32 2.25
C PHE A 72 -3.61 -8.83 2.12
N GLU A 73 -2.59 -9.25 1.36
CA GLU A 73 -2.09 -10.63 1.38
C GLU A 73 -1.26 -10.92 2.64
N ASP A 74 -0.91 -9.90 3.44
CA ASP A 74 -0.22 -10.07 4.72
C ASP A 74 -1.15 -10.77 5.73
N GLU A 75 -0.75 -11.97 6.14
CA GLU A 75 -1.49 -12.82 7.08
C GLU A 75 -1.80 -12.13 8.41
N ARG A 76 -1.03 -11.12 8.80
CA ARG A 76 -1.24 -10.36 10.05
C ARG A 76 -2.45 -9.43 9.95
N LEU A 77 -2.92 -9.13 8.74
CA LEU A 77 -4.16 -8.40 8.44
C LEU A 77 -5.34 -9.34 8.16
N TYR A 78 -5.13 -10.67 8.12
CA TYR A 78 -6.23 -11.61 7.89
C TYR A 78 -7.27 -11.52 9.00
N GLY A 79 -8.55 -11.53 8.60
CA GLY A 79 -9.67 -11.41 9.51
C GLY A 79 -10.10 -9.99 9.84
N ILE A 80 -9.40 -8.95 9.33
CA ILE A 80 -9.92 -7.58 9.35
C ILE A 80 -11.27 -7.55 8.64
N LYS A 81 -12.29 -7.03 9.33
CA LYS A 81 -13.63 -6.88 8.79
C LYS A 81 -13.79 -5.54 8.08
N ALA A 82 -14.79 -5.46 7.19
CA ALA A 82 -15.10 -4.22 6.46
C ALA A 82 -15.32 -3.01 7.40
N ASN A 83 -15.97 -3.23 8.55
CA ASN A 83 -16.20 -2.19 9.56
C ASN A 83 -14.93 -1.78 10.35
N GLU A 84 -13.81 -2.49 10.16
CA GLU A 84 -12.52 -2.19 10.79
C GLU A 84 -11.52 -1.55 9.82
N LEU A 85 -11.86 -1.43 8.52
CA LEU A 85 -10.98 -0.80 7.52
C LEU A 85 -10.65 0.66 7.86
N ASN A 86 -11.53 1.36 8.58
CA ASN A 86 -11.25 2.71 9.08
C ASN A 86 -10.04 2.75 10.03
N LYS A 87 -9.79 1.69 10.81
CA LYS A 87 -8.61 1.61 11.68
C LYS A 87 -7.32 1.51 10.87
N VAL A 88 -7.37 0.83 9.71
CA VAL A 88 -6.23 0.75 8.78
C VAL A 88 -5.94 2.12 8.18
N LEU A 89 -6.99 2.84 7.80
CA LEU A 89 -6.87 4.20 7.28
C LEU A 89 -6.31 5.16 8.33
N GLU A 90 -6.84 5.11 9.56
CA GLU A 90 -6.38 5.91 10.71
C GLU A 90 -4.90 5.64 11.03
N ALA A 91 -4.52 4.37 11.16
CA ALA A 91 -3.13 3.96 11.33
C ALA A 91 -2.23 4.52 10.23
N GLY A 92 -2.69 4.44 8.98
CA GLY A 92 -2.00 4.99 7.83
C GLY A 92 -1.80 6.50 7.88
N TYR A 93 -2.86 7.26 8.21
CA TYR A 93 -2.77 8.72 8.34
C TYR A 93 -1.84 9.15 9.46
N GLU A 94 -1.88 8.48 10.62
CA GLU A 94 -0.96 8.76 11.71
C GLU A 94 0.50 8.56 11.29
N LEU A 95 0.82 7.43 10.67
CA LEU A 95 2.17 7.12 10.18
C LEU A 95 2.63 8.13 9.11
N LYS A 96 1.71 8.61 8.27
CA LYS A 96 1.99 9.59 7.22
C LYS A 96 1.80 11.04 7.68
N GLY A 97 1.74 11.32 8.98
CA GLY A 97 1.66 12.69 9.50
C GLY A 97 0.44 13.46 8.96
N GLY A 98 -0.71 12.80 8.89
CA GLY A 98 -2.00 13.39 8.51
C GLY A 98 -2.22 13.63 7.02
N LYS A 99 -1.27 13.29 6.13
CA LYS A 99 -1.41 13.52 4.68
C LYS A 99 -1.08 12.26 3.89
N ILE A 100 -2.02 11.84 3.05
CA ILE A 100 -1.86 10.78 2.05
C ILE A 100 -2.37 11.32 0.72
N GLU A 101 -1.52 11.31 -0.30
CA GLU A 101 -1.83 11.77 -1.66
C GLU A 101 -2.31 10.62 -2.56
N LEU A 102 -1.95 9.37 -2.22
CA LEU A 102 -2.36 8.17 -2.96
C LEU A 102 -2.46 6.97 -2.02
N LEU A 103 -3.56 6.23 -2.11
CA LEU A 103 -3.76 4.97 -1.41
C LEU A 103 -3.60 3.81 -2.41
N ILE A 104 -2.80 2.81 -2.05
CA ILE A 104 -2.51 1.63 -2.89
C ILE A 104 -2.88 0.35 -2.13
N PRO A 105 -4.15 -0.06 -2.16
CA PRO A 105 -4.54 -1.38 -1.64
C PRO A 105 -4.12 -2.46 -2.64
N SER A 106 -3.31 -3.42 -2.20
CA SER A 106 -2.90 -4.61 -2.95
C SER A 106 -3.62 -5.84 -2.39
N PHE A 107 -4.19 -6.64 -3.29
CA PHE A 107 -4.88 -7.91 -3.03
C PHE A 107 -4.34 -9.00 -3.95
#